data_AF-A0A8S2SBB8-F1
#
_entry.id   AF-A0A8S2SBB8-F1
#
_cell.length_a   1.000
_cell.length_b   1.000
_cell.length_c   1.000
_cell.angle_alpha   90.00
_cell.angle_beta   90.00
_cell.angle_gamma   90.00
#
_symmetry.space_group_name_H-M   'P 1'
#
loop_
_entity.id
_entity.type
_entity.pdbx_description
1 polymer ?
#
loop_
_entity_poly.entity_id
_entity_poly.type
_entity_poly.pdbx_seq_one_letter_code
_entity_poly.pdbx_strand_id
1 'polypeptide(L)'
;SRRTLSDFGMSIALVCMVLFDYIITKNAGGYSLTQKISVPESIRPSDKERGNNWLISPFRKWLPVWVYFASSLPAVLICVVLFFEVELTSIMIQSKLKCAYPTKLIKGTGYHLDILIAVSINGLLGLPWICGAPVRSIAHVASLSKFSKTHAPGEKARLIDIKDQRLTNIGVHLLIGATIFAAPIIRRIPVAALFGIFLYFGIVSISGTQLFSRLKMMFIPTKYHPNVGYLRRLDGEEEHGAFDDEIDFYGQVHLPI
;
A
#
# COMPACT_ATOMS: atom_id res chain seq x y z
N SER A 1 -12.17 22.48 6.33
CA SER A 1 -11.41 23.10 5.22
C SER A 1 -9.94 22.68 5.21
N ARG A 2 -9.16 22.86 6.28
CA ARG A 2 -7.74 22.42 6.30
C ARG A 2 -7.55 20.90 6.15
N ARG A 3 -8.32 20.09 6.90
CA ARG A 3 -8.26 18.61 6.81
C ARG A 3 -8.61 18.07 5.42
N THR A 4 -9.65 18.62 4.79
CA THR A 4 -10.04 18.21 3.42
C THR A 4 -8.97 18.56 2.38
N LEU A 5 -8.26 19.69 2.53
CA LEU A 5 -7.15 20.03 1.64
C LEU A 5 -5.96 19.08 1.83
N SER A 6 -5.69 18.71 3.08
CA SER A 6 -4.74 17.68 3.48
C SER A 6 -5.06 16.33 2.82
N ASP A 7 -6.31 15.86 2.93
CA ASP A 7 -6.76 14.57 2.38
C ASP A 7 -6.51 14.42 0.86
N PHE A 8 -6.51 15.53 0.11
CA PHE A 8 -6.24 15.57 -1.33
C PHE A 8 -4.79 15.92 -1.69
N GLY A 9 -3.89 16.09 -0.71
CA GLY A 9 -2.53 16.58 -0.91
C GLY A 9 -1.74 15.84 -1.99
N MET A 10 -1.78 14.50 -1.99
CA MET A 10 -1.12 13.68 -3.02
C MET A 10 -1.68 13.93 -4.42
N SER A 11 -3.01 13.98 -4.56
CA SER A 11 -3.68 14.21 -5.84
C SER A 11 -3.40 15.62 -6.37
N ILE A 12 -3.42 16.62 -5.49
CA ILE A 12 -3.10 18.01 -5.82
C ILE A 12 -1.64 18.12 -6.25
N ALA A 13 -0.71 17.52 -5.51
CA ALA A 13 0.72 17.53 -5.85
C ALA A 13 0.98 16.89 -7.23
N LEU A 14 0.30 15.78 -7.55
CA LEU A 14 0.37 15.14 -8.86
C LEU A 14 -0.12 16.09 -9.97
N VAL A 15 -1.29 16.69 -9.80
CA VAL A 15 -1.85 17.63 -10.78
C VAL A 15 -0.92 18.85 -10.96
N CYS A 16 -0.41 19.42 -9.87
CA CYS A 16 0.53 20.53 -9.92
C CYS A 16 1.81 20.18 -10.69
N MET A 17 2.39 18.99 -10.46
CA MET A 17 3.59 18.58 -11.19
C MET A 17 3.33 18.29 -12.67
N VAL A 18 2.16 17.73 -13.01
CA VAL A 18 1.76 17.55 -14.42
C VAL A 18 1.58 18.89 -15.12
N LEU A 19 0.97 19.87 -14.44
CA LEU A 19 0.82 21.23 -14.98
C LEU A 19 2.17 21.93 -15.13
N PHE A 20 3.07 21.76 -14.16
CA PHE A 20 4.42 22.31 -14.22
C PHE A 20 5.23 21.74 -15.39
N ASP A 21 5.22 20.42 -15.58
CA ASP A 21 5.85 19.75 -16.73
C ASP A 21 5.25 20.24 -18.07
N TYR A 22 3.93 20.45 -18.10
CA TYR A 22 3.26 21.00 -19.27
C TYR A 22 3.70 22.44 -19.61
N ILE A 23 3.81 23.32 -18.61
CA ILE A 23 4.27 24.70 -18.78
C ILE A 23 5.73 24.74 -19.27
N ILE A 24 6.61 23.94 -18.66
CA ILE A 24 8.02 23.84 -19.08
C ILE A 24 8.12 23.34 -20.51
N THR A 25 7.41 22.26 -20.86
CA THR A 25 7.44 21.70 -22.21
C THR A 25 6.98 22.73 -23.25
N LYS A 26 5.96 23.53 -22.92
CA LYS A 26 5.47 24.60 -23.81
C LYS A 26 6.50 25.73 -23.96
N ASN A 27 7.14 26.15 -22.87
CA ASN A 27 8.09 27.26 -22.88
C ASN A 27 9.46 26.88 -23.49
N ALA A 28 9.87 25.61 -23.38
CA ALA A 28 11.13 25.08 -23.89
C ALA A 28 11.08 24.65 -25.37
N GLY A 29 10.08 25.11 -26.14
CA GLY A 29 9.99 24.85 -27.58
C GLY A 29 9.55 23.43 -27.95
N GLY A 30 8.89 22.70 -27.03
CA GLY A 30 8.29 21.39 -27.33
C GLY A 30 9.21 20.17 -27.20
N TYR A 31 10.48 20.36 -26.82
CA TYR A 31 11.37 19.24 -26.50
C TYR A 31 10.96 18.61 -25.16
N SER A 32 10.42 17.38 -25.19
CA SER A 32 10.11 16.67 -23.95
C SER A 32 11.38 16.09 -23.34
N LEU A 33 12.00 16.82 -22.41
CA LEU A 33 13.12 16.30 -21.63
C LEU A 33 12.68 15.22 -20.62
N THR A 34 11.38 15.18 -20.30
CA THR A 34 10.82 14.32 -19.25
C THR A 34 10.28 13.01 -19.81
N GLN A 35 10.70 11.88 -19.22
CA GLN A 35 10.12 10.57 -19.50
C GLN A 35 8.68 10.50 -18.99
N LYS A 36 7.75 10.10 -19.86
CA LYS A 36 6.32 9.96 -19.56
C LYS A 36 5.91 8.50 -19.46
N ILE A 37 4.77 8.23 -18.83
CA ILE A 37 4.25 6.87 -18.67
C ILE A 37 3.92 6.26 -20.03
N SER A 38 4.45 5.07 -20.30
CA SER A 38 4.05 4.23 -21.43
C SER A 38 2.87 3.35 -21.03
N VAL A 39 1.72 3.55 -21.67
CA VAL A 39 0.50 2.73 -21.47
C VAL A 39 0.10 2.16 -22.83
N PRO A 40 -0.17 0.85 -22.95
CA PRO A 40 -0.65 0.26 -24.19
C PRO A 40 -2.07 0.75 -24.54
N GLU A 41 -2.41 0.83 -25.83
CA GLU A 41 -3.75 1.26 -26.29
C GLU A 41 -4.79 0.16 -26.22
N SER A 42 -4.34 -1.10 -26.19
CA SER A 42 -5.20 -2.27 -26.24
C SER A 42 -4.68 -3.32 -25.27
N ILE A 43 -5.60 -3.97 -24.56
CA ILE A 43 -5.28 -5.13 -23.73
C ILE A 43 -5.02 -6.32 -24.64
N ARG A 44 -3.80 -6.85 -24.62
CA ARG A 44 -3.42 -8.06 -25.37
C ARG A 44 -2.55 -8.96 -24.48
N PRO A 45 -2.66 -10.29 -24.61
CA PRO A 45 -1.73 -11.22 -23.97
C PRO A 45 -0.28 -10.93 -24.37
N SER A 46 0.67 -11.18 -23.45
CA SER A 46 2.11 -10.98 -23.69
C SER A 46 2.67 -11.86 -24.82
N ASP A 47 2.07 -13.04 -25.01
CA ASP A 47 2.43 -14.00 -26.03
C ASP A 47 1.73 -13.68 -27.36
N LYS A 48 2.49 -13.23 -28.36
CA LYS A 48 1.96 -12.85 -29.69
C LYS A 48 1.32 -14.02 -30.43
N GLU A 49 1.77 -15.25 -30.18
CA GLU A 49 1.23 -16.46 -30.82
C GLU A 49 -0.17 -16.81 -30.29
N ARG A 50 -0.56 -16.25 -29.14
CA ARG A 50 -1.83 -16.54 -28.47
C ARG A 50 -3.01 -15.72 -29.00
N GLY A 51 -2.76 -14.65 -29.76
CA GLY A 51 -3.81 -13.75 -30.25
C GLY A 51 -4.67 -13.21 -29.09
N ASN A 52 -6.00 -13.39 -29.17
CA ASN A 52 -6.97 -12.92 -28.15
C ASN A 52 -7.34 -13.99 -27.10
N ASN A 53 -6.68 -15.15 -27.09
CA ASN A 53 -7.02 -16.22 -26.16
C ASN A 53 -6.37 -15.95 -24.80
N TRP A 54 -7.17 -15.75 -23.76
CA TRP A 54 -6.65 -15.49 -22.40
C TRP A 54 -6.39 -16.77 -21.62
N LEU A 55 -7.13 -17.85 -21.90
CA LEU A 55 -6.98 -19.12 -21.20
C LEU A 55 -5.71 -19.87 -21.65
N ILE A 56 -4.88 -20.28 -20.70
CA ILE A 56 -3.70 -21.12 -20.94
C ILE A 56 -4.11 -22.58 -21.00
N SER A 57 -3.85 -23.23 -22.13
CA SER A 57 -3.92 -24.69 -22.21
C SER A 57 -2.82 -25.31 -21.34
N PRO A 58 -3.15 -26.18 -20.36
CA PRO A 58 -2.16 -26.76 -19.44
C PRO A 58 -1.18 -27.70 -20.15
N PHE A 59 -1.59 -28.33 -21.25
CA PHE A 59 -0.76 -29.22 -22.03
C PHE A 59 -0.39 -28.58 -23.38
N ARG A 60 0.84 -28.09 -23.51
CA ARG A 60 1.38 -27.66 -24.83
C ARG A 60 2.16 -28.82 -25.45
N LYS A 61 1.90 -29.09 -26.73
CA LYS A 61 2.51 -30.21 -27.50
C LYS A 61 4.03 -30.17 -27.58
N TRP A 62 4.63 -28.98 -27.44
CA TRP A 62 6.06 -28.75 -27.59
C TRP A 62 6.85 -28.87 -26.27
N LEU A 63 6.17 -29.04 -25.13
CA LEU A 63 6.83 -29.10 -23.81
C LEU A 63 7.14 -30.55 -23.40
N PRO A 64 8.40 -30.87 -23.07
CA PRO A 64 8.76 -32.20 -22.58
C PRO A 64 8.20 -32.43 -21.17
N VAL A 65 7.83 -33.69 -20.87
CA VAL A 65 7.10 -34.06 -19.65
C VAL A 65 7.83 -33.67 -18.36
N TRP A 66 9.16 -33.69 -18.37
CA TRP A 66 9.97 -33.33 -17.20
C TRP A 66 9.74 -31.88 -16.73
N VAL A 67 9.38 -30.96 -17.64
CA VAL A 67 9.16 -29.54 -17.31
C VAL A 67 7.95 -29.37 -16.41
N TYR A 68 6.91 -30.20 -16.57
CA TYR A 68 5.75 -30.15 -15.67
C TYR A 68 6.16 -30.50 -14.24
N PHE A 69 6.97 -31.56 -14.06
CA PHE A 69 7.50 -31.93 -12.74
C PHE A 69 8.45 -30.88 -12.18
N ALA A 70 9.35 -30.33 -13.01
CA ALA A 70 10.27 -29.29 -12.58
C ALA A 70 9.57 -27.98 -12.22
N SER A 71 8.44 -27.65 -12.85
CA SER A 71 7.63 -26.46 -12.55
C SER A 71 6.94 -26.51 -11.19
N SER A 72 6.82 -27.70 -10.59
CA SER A 72 6.30 -27.87 -9.22
C SER A 72 7.17 -27.15 -8.19
N LEU A 73 8.49 -27.19 -8.35
CA LEU A 73 9.43 -26.55 -7.42
C LEU A 73 9.26 -25.01 -7.33
N PRO A 74 9.30 -24.24 -8.44
CA PRO A 74 9.03 -22.80 -8.39
C PRO A 74 7.58 -22.49 -8.01
N ALA A 75 6.61 -23.35 -8.33
CA ALA A 75 5.22 -23.17 -7.92
C ALA A 75 5.08 -23.22 -6.39
N VAL A 76 5.71 -24.19 -5.72
CA VAL A 76 5.74 -24.27 -4.25
C VAL A 76 6.44 -23.05 -3.66
N LEU A 77 7.58 -22.62 -4.24
CA LEU A 77 8.30 -21.44 -3.77
C LEU A 77 7.42 -20.17 -3.85
N ILE A 78 6.75 -19.95 -4.98
CA ILE A 78 5.84 -18.81 -5.18
C ILE A 78 4.67 -18.90 -4.20
N CYS A 79 4.07 -20.08 -4.02
CA CYS A 79 2.98 -20.28 -3.07
C CYS A 79 3.39 -19.87 -1.64
N VAL A 80 4.57 -20.30 -1.20
CA VAL A 80 5.13 -19.94 0.12
C VAL A 80 5.36 -18.43 0.25
N VAL A 81 5.93 -17.79 -0.78
CA VAL A 81 6.14 -16.32 -0.79
C VAL A 81 4.81 -15.57 -0.70
N LEU A 82 3.83 -15.94 -1.52
CA LEU A 82 2.50 -15.31 -1.51
C LEU A 82 1.79 -15.49 -0.17
N PHE A 83 1.90 -16.69 0.41
CA PHE A 83 1.35 -17.00 1.72
C PHE A 83 1.95 -16.10 2.81
N PHE A 84 3.28 -16.06 2.92
CA PHE A 84 3.95 -15.21 3.90
C PHE A 84 3.64 -13.73 3.69
N GLU A 85 3.57 -13.25 2.46
CA GLU A 85 3.32 -11.84 2.20
C GLU A 85 1.90 -11.42 2.59
N VAL A 86 0.90 -12.26 2.31
CA VAL A 86 -0.49 -12.01 2.74
C VAL A 86 -0.60 -12.09 4.26
N GLU A 87 0.03 -13.08 4.89
CA GLU A 87 0.00 -13.21 6.35
C GLU A 87 0.69 -12.03 7.04
N LEU A 88 1.90 -11.65 6.61
CA LEU A 88 2.62 -10.50 7.14
C LEU A 88 1.85 -9.20 6.94
N THR A 89 1.24 -9.00 5.76
CA THR A 89 0.39 -7.84 5.49
C THR A 89 -0.82 -7.83 6.42
N SER A 90 -1.46 -8.99 6.63
CA SER A 90 -2.63 -9.11 7.50
C SER A 90 -2.28 -8.81 8.95
N ILE A 91 -1.14 -9.31 9.45
CA ILE A 91 -0.68 -9.09 10.83
C ILE A 91 -0.34 -7.61 11.00
N MET A 92 0.33 -6.99 10.02
CA MET A 92 0.69 -5.58 10.08
C MET A 92 -0.53 -4.65 10.11
N ILE A 93 -1.57 -4.97 9.33
CA ILE A 93 -2.83 -4.24 9.36
C ILE A 93 -3.55 -4.49 10.69
N GLN A 94 -3.67 -5.74 11.12
CA GLN A 94 -4.36 -6.10 12.35
C GLN A 94 -3.69 -5.54 13.59
N SER A 95 -2.35 -5.51 13.66
CA SER A 95 -1.63 -4.87 14.76
C SER A 95 -1.90 -3.38 14.80
N LYS A 96 -1.82 -2.69 13.65
CA LYS A 96 -2.19 -1.26 13.53
C LYS A 96 -3.64 -1.00 13.97
N LEU A 97 -4.57 -1.84 13.52
CA LEU A 97 -5.99 -1.73 13.85
C LEU A 97 -6.29 -2.01 15.33
N LYS A 98 -5.71 -3.07 15.88
CA LYS A 98 -5.91 -3.51 17.27
C LYS A 98 -5.34 -2.48 18.25
N CYS A 99 -4.18 -1.92 17.96
CA CYS A 99 -3.61 -0.84 18.78
C CYS A 99 -4.44 0.44 18.64
N ALA A 100 -4.86 0.82 17.45
CA ALA A 100 -5.62 2.06 17.28
C ALA A 100 -7.10 1.96 17.74
N TYR A 101 -7.67 0.75 17.81
CA TYR A 101 -9.05 0.50 18.24
C TYR A 101 -9.17 -0.84 19.01
N PRO A 102 -8.80 -0.86 20.31
CA PRO A 102 -8.58 -2.09 21.07
C PRO A 102 -9.84 -2.92 21.34
N THR A 103 -11.05 -2.37 21.16
CA THR A 103 -12.26 -2.99 21.72
C THR A 103 -13.15 -3.80 20.76
N LYS A 104 -13.03 -3.75 19.42
CA LYS A 104 -14.14 -4.29 18.58
C LYS A 104 -13.86 -4.85 17.16
N LEU A 105 -12.62 -5.11 16.74
CA LEU A 105 -12.35 -5.64 15.39
C LEU A 105 -11.75 -7.06 15.41
N ILE A 106 -12.56 -8.05 15.83
CA ILE A 106 -12.27 -9.47 15.59
C ILE A 106 -13.26 -9.97 14.56
N LYS A 107 -12.88 -9.91 13.29
CA LYS A 107 -13.64 -10.53 12.20
C LYS A 107 -12.83 -11.70 11.66
N GLY A 108 -13.49 -12.84 11.49
CA GLY A 108 -12.88 -14.01 10.87
C GLY A 108 -12.39 -13.68 9.47
N THR A 109 -11.24 -14.22 9.09
CA THR A 109 -10.60 -13.96 7.81
C THR A 109 -10.59 -15.22 6.95
N GLY A 110 -10.75 -15.05 5.64
CA GLY A 110 -10.79 -16.15 4.65
C GLY A 110 -9.56 -16.17 3.75
N TYR A 111 -8.38 -15.78 4.26
CA TYR A 111 -7.20 -15.53 3.42
C TYR A 111 -6.71 -16.76 2.64
N HIS A 112 -6.78 -17.96 3.23
CA HIS A 112 -6.36 -19.18 2.55
C HIS A 112 -7.21 -19.47 1.31
N LEU A 113 -8.53 -19.27 1.42
CA LEU A 113 -9.45 -19.43 0.30
C LEU A 113 -9.21 -18.37 -0.77
N ASP A 114 -8.96 -17.12 -0.36
CA ASP A 114 -8.69 -16.00 -1.28
C ASP A 114 -7.41 -16.22 -2.08
N ILE A 115 -6.33 -16.65 -1.42
CA ILE A 115 -5.06 -17.00 -2.10
C ILE A 115 -5.27 -18.15 -3.08
N LEU A 116 -5.99 -19.22 -2.68
CA LEU A 116 -6.26 -20.36 -3.55
C LEU A 116 -7.01 -19.95 -4.81
N ILE A 117 -8.04 -19.09 -4.67
CA ILE A 117 -8.83 -18.59 -5.79
C ILE A 117 -7.98 -17.68 -6.69
N ALA A 118 -7.24 -16.72 -6.11
CA ALA A 118 -6.44 -15.76 -6.86
C ALA A 118 -5.31 -16.43 -7.66
N VAL A 119 -4.58 -17.37 -7.05
CA VAL A 119 -3.51 -18.14 -7.69
C VAL A 119 -4.08 -19.01 -8.82
N SER A 120 -5.24 -19.65 -8.60
CA SER A 120 -5.87 -20.50 -9.61
C SER A 120 -6.35 -19.70 -10.82
N ILE A 121 -7.05 -18.58 -10.61
CA ILE A 121 -7.56 -17.73 -11.70
C ILE A 121 -6.40 -17.11 -12.48
N ASN A 122 -5.41 -16.53 -11.80
CA ASN A 122 -4.28 -15.89 -12.47
C ASN A 122 -3.40 -16.91 -13.21
N GLY A 123 -3.24 -18.11 -12.65
CA GLY A 123 -2.53 -19.21 -13.30
C GLY A 123 -3.23 -19.67 -14.58
N LEU A 124 -4.56 -19.84 -14.56
CA LEU A 124 -5.34 -20.24 -15.75
C LEU A 124 -5.37 -19.15 -16.83
N LEU A 125 -5.44 -17.87 -16.43
CA LEU A 125 -5.49 -16.74 -17.36
C LEU A 125 -4.10 -16.24 -17.79
N GLY A 126 -3.02 -16.74 -17.20
CA GLY A 126 -1.67 -16.24 -17.47
C GLY A 126 -1.42 -14.82 -16.99
N LEU A 127 -2.19 -14.37 -16.01
CA LEU A 127 -2.03 -13.05 -15.41
C LEU A 127 -0.89 -13.08 -14.38
N PRO A 128 -0.21 -11.95 -14.13
CA PRO A 128 0.76 -11.87 -13.06
C PRO A 128 0.09 -12.18 -11.71
N TRP A 129 0.85 -12.84 -10.83
CA TRP A 129 0.42 -13.12 -9.47
C TRP A 129 0.21 -11.82 -8.70
N ILE A 130 -0.85 -11.77 -7.89
CA ILE A 130 -1.15 -10.61 -7.05
C ILE A 130 -0.55 -10.85 -5.67
N CYS A 131 0.19 -9.86 -5.17
CA CYS A 131 0.88 -9.90 -3.89
C CYS A 131 0.22 -9.01 -2.84
N GLY A 132 0.49 -9.29 -1.56
CA GLY A 132 0.07 -8.44 -0.46
C GLY A 132 0.78 -7.08 -0.51
N ALA A 133 0.04 -5.98 -0.52
CA ALA A 133 0.64 -4.64 -0.63
C ALA A 133 0.57 -3.87 0.71
N PRO A 134 1.47 -4.11 1.69
CA PRO A 134 1.32 -3.60 3.05
C PRO A 134 1.24 -2.08 3.13
N VAL A 135 2.13 -1.37 2.43
CA VAL A 135 2.13 0.11 2.42
C VAL A 135 0.81 0.67 1.85
N ARG A 136 0.34 0.09 0.75
CA ARG A 136 -0.93 0.49 0.12
C ARG A 136 -2.12 0.19 1.02
N SER A 137 -2.15 -1.00 1.61
CA SER A 137 -3.24 -1.43 2.48
C SER A 137 -3.32 -0.58 3.75
N ILE A 138 -2.18 -0.23 4.35
CA ILE A 138 -2.14 0.71 5.48
C ILE A 138 -2.63 2.10 5.05
N ALA A 139 -2.17 2.59 3.90
CA ALA A 139 -2.60 3.88 3.39
C ALA A 139 -4.11 3.94 3.14
N HIS A 140 -4.67 2.86 2.59
CA HIS A 140 -6.10 2.71 2.35
C HIS A 140 -6.89 2.65 3.66
N VAL A 141 -6.47 1.84 4.62
CA VAL A 141 -7.11 1.76 5.95
C VAL A 141 -7.07 3.11 6.66
N ALA A 142 -5.94 3.81 6.62
CA ALA A 142 -5.80 5.12 7.24
C ALA A 142 -6.67 6.20 6.56
N SER A 143 -6.98 6.09 5.27
CA SER A 143 -7.95 6.97 4.60
C SER A 143 -9.41 6.73 5.07
N LEU A 144 -9.69 5.57 5.66
CA LEU A 144 -11.01 5.19 6.19
C LEU A 144 -11.14 5.45 7.70
N SER A 145 -10.03 5.82 8.33
CA SER A 145 -9.90 6.09 9.76
C SER A 145 -10.42 7.48 10.13
N LYS A 146 -11.29 7.55 11.15
CA LYS A 146 -11.79 8.81 11.73
C LYS A 146 -11.13 9.08 13.07
N PHE A 147 -10.42 10.19 13.15
CA PHE A 147 -9.79 10.66 14.39
C PHE A 147 -10.70 11.62 15.15
N SER A 148 -10.61 11.58 16.49
CA SER A 148 -11.37 12.43 17.40
C SER A 148 -11.03 13.90 17.26
N LYS A 149 -12.05 14.74 17.50
CA LYS A 149 -12.01 16.20 17.36
C LYS A 149 -12.00 16.92 18.70
N THR A 150 -12.43 16.25 19.76
CA THR A 150 -12.56 16.80 21.12
C THR A 150 -11.41 16.25 21.95
N HIS A 151 -10.28 16.94 21.87
CA HIS A 151 -9.09 16.68 22.67
C HIS A 151 -8.67 17.99 23.33
N ALA A 152 -8.20 17.90 24.57
CA ALA A 152 -7.59 19.04 25.22
C ALA A 152 -6.33 19.46 24.44
N PRO A 153 -6.01 20.76 24.32
CA PRO A 153 -4.82 21.21 23.63
C PRO A 153 -3.56 20.54 24.22
N GLY A 154 -2.88 19.71 23.41
CA GLY A 154 -1.71 18.91 23.81
C GLY A 154 -1.94 17.40 23.84
N GLU A 155 -3.19 16.93 23.80
CA GLU A 155 -3.51 15.50 23.69
C GLU A 155 -3.50 15.03 22.23
N LYS A 156 -2.94 13.84 21.99
CA LYS A 156 -2.85 13.24 20.65
C LYS A 156 -4.24 12.84 20.16
N ALA A 157 -4.49 12.98 18.86
CA ALA A 157 -5.77 12.60 18.27
C ALA A 157 -5.97 11.08 18.31
N ARG A 158 -6.98 10.61 19.05
CA ARG A 158 -7.32 9.19 19.17
C ARG A 158 -8.18 8.74 17.99
N LEU A 159 -7.92 7.54 17.47
CA LEU A 159 -8.78 6.92 16.46
C LEU A 159 -10.12 6.51 17.10
N ILE A 160 -11.24 6.97 16.54
CA ILE A 160 -12.58 6.65 17.05
C ILE A 160 -13.19 5.46 16.31
N ASP A 161 -13.12 5.50 14.98
CA ASP A 161 -13.93 4.65 14.11
C ASP A 161 -13.22 4.43 12.78
N ILE A 162 -13.42 3.25 12.18
CA ILE A 162 -12.86 2.88 10.88
C ILE A 162 -14.02 2.38 10.04
N LYS A 163 -14.24 3.04 8.90
CA LYS A 163 -15.28 2.63 7.96
C LYS A 163 -14.85 1.39 7.19
N ASP A 164 -15.33 0.21 7.60
CA ASP A 164 -15.23 -0.99 6.77
C ASP A 164 -16.15 -0.83 5.56
N GLN A 165 -15.57 -0.78 4.37
CA GLN A 165 -16.31 -0.72 3.12
C GLN A 165 -15.65 -1.62 2.07
N ARG A 166 -16.47 -2.15 1.16
CA ARG A 166 -16.01 -2.94 0.00
C ARG A 166 -15.96 -2.09 -1.28
N LEU A 167 -16.74 -1.01 -1.31
CA LEU A 167 -17.00 -0.21 -2.50
C LEU A 167 -15.77 0.53 -3.02
N THR A 168 -14.92 1.08 -2.15
CA THR A 168 -13.70 1.77 -2.59
C THR A 168 -12.70 0.79 -3.20
N ASN A 169 -12.62 -0.45 -2.71
CA ASN A 169 -11.71 -1.43 -3.30
C ASN A 169 -12.19 -1.82 -4.70
N ILE A 170 -13.49 -2.08 -4.84
CA ILE A 170 -14.13 -2.31 -6.14
C ILE A 170 -13.94 -1.09 -7.06
N GLY A 171 -14.16 0.12 -6.54
CA GLY A 171 -14.03 1.36 -7.27
C GLY A 171 -12.60 1.60 -7.78
N VAL A 172 -11.58 1.34 -6.96
CA VAL A 172 -10.17 1.45 -7.35
C VAL A 172 -9.84 0.45 -8.46
N HIS A 173 -10.28 -0.80 -8.36
CA HIS A 173 -10.04 -1.81 -9.40
C HIS A 173 -10.78 -1.49 -10.71
N LEU A 174 -12.01 -0.97 -10.61
CA LEU A 174 -12.76 -0.50 -11.76
C LEU A 174 -12.09 0.69 -12.42
N LEU A 175 -11.58 1.65 -11.65
CA LEU A 175 -10.82 2.79 -12.16
C LEU A 175 -9.52 2.36 -12.82
N ILE A 176 -8.80 1.38 -12.25
CA ILE A 176 -7.62 0.76 -12.88
C ILE A 176 -8.02 0.16 -14.23
N GLY A 177 -9.14 -0.58 -14.33
CA GLY A 177 -9.65 -1.09 -15.60
C GLY A 177 -10.04 0.03 -16.58
N ALA A 178 -10.64 1.11 -16.09
CA ALA A 178 -11.03 2.27 -16.92
C ALA A 178 -9.82 3.09 -17.42
N THR A 179 -8.62 2.90 -16.88
CA THR A 179 -7.41 3.63 -17.31
C THR A 179 -7.10 3.44 -18.79
N ILE A 180 -7.52 2.33 -19.40
CA ILE A 180 -7.28 2.06 -20.82
C ILE A 180 -8.01 3.09 -21.70
N PHE A 181 -9.24 3.47 -21.33
CA PHE A 181 -9.98 4.54 -22.02
C PHE A 181 -9.35 5.92 -21.76
N ALA A 182 -8.72 6.10 -20.61
CA ALA A 182 -8.00 7.32 -20.24
C ALA A 182 -6.51 7.30 -20.62
N ALA A 183 -6.04 6.33 -21.41
CA ALA A 183 -4.64 6.19 -21.82
C ALA A 183 -4.01 7.48 -22.37
N PRO A 184 -4.66 8.29 -23.25
CA PRO A 184 -4.04 9.53 -23.75
C PRO A 184 -3.82 10.59 -22.66
N ILE A 185 -4.61 10.57 -21.58
CA ILE A 185 -4.46 11.47 -20.45
C ILE A 185 -3.31 10.97 -19.56
N ILE A 186 -3.26 9.67 -19.26
CA ILE A 186 -2.25 9.07 -18.38
C ILE A 186 -0.84 9.18 -18.98
N ARG A 187 -0.71 9.09 -20.30
CA ARG A 187 0.56 9.33 -21.02
C ARG A 187 1.11 10.74 -20.86
N ARG A 188 0.36 11.70 -20.33
CA ARG A 188 0.86 13.05 -20.03
C ARG A 188 1.57 13.14 -18.68
N ILE A 189 1.43 12.12 -17.83
CA ILE A 189 2.00 12.13 -16.49
C ILE A 189 3.51 11.85 -16.59
N PRO A 190 4.38 12.73 -16.03
CA PRO A 190 5.81 12.50 -15.99
C PRO A 190 6.15 11.42 -14.97
N VAL A 191 7.04 10.49 -15.34
CA VAL A 191 7.49 9.40 -14.46
C VAL A 191 8.17 9.96 -13.20
N ALA A 192 8.82 11.12 -13.31
CA ALA A 192 9.41 11.83 -12.17
C ALA A 192 8.39 12.14 -11.05
N ALA A 193 7.15 12.50 -11.39
CA ALA A 193 6.11 12.75 -10.39
C ALA A 193 5.70 11.46 -9.66
N LEU A 194 5.68 10.32 -10.37
CA LEU A 194 5.42 9.03 -9.74
C LEU A 194 6.52 8.64 -8.75
N PHE A 195 7.79 8.87 -9.09
CA PHE A 195 8.90 8.66 -8.15
C PHE A 195 8.76 9.51 -6.89
N GLY A 196 8.29 10.77 -7.02
CA GLY A 196 7.98 11.60 -5.86
C GLY A 196 6.89 10.99 -4.95
N ILE A 197 5.82 10.46 -5.54
CA ILE A 197 4.75 9.78 -4.79
C ILE A 197 5.26 8.48 -4.14
N PHE A 198 6.08 7.70 -4.85
CA PHE A 198 6.69 6.50 -4.27
C PHE A 198 7.65 6.82 -3.12
N LEU A 199 8.44 7.88 -3.25
CA LEU A 199 9.31 8.36 -2.18
C LEU A 199 8.48 8.79 -0.96
N TYR A 200 7.39 9.52 -1.18
CA TYR A 200 6.46 9.91 -0.14
C TYR A 200 5.91 8.69 0.61
N PHE A 201 5.40 7.69 -0.11
CA PHE A 201 4.94 6.45 0.51
C PHE A 201 6.05 5.70 1.25
N GLY A 202 7.29 5.73 0.74
CA GLY A 202 8.45 5.14 1.42
C GLY A 202 8.75 5.82 2.76
N ILE A 203 8.82 7.16 2.79
CA ILE A 203 9.09 7.93 4.01
C ILE A 203 7.98 7.71 5.04
N VAL A 204 6.73 7.78 4.58
CA VAL A 204 5.56 7.59 5.44
C VAL A 204 5.50 6.16 6.00
N SER A 205 5.82 5.16 5.19
CA SER A 205 5.89 3.77 5.64
C SER A 205 6.94 3.56 6.73
N ILE A 206 8.13 4.16 6.58
CA ILE A 206 9.23 4.00 7.56
C ILE A 206 8.91 4.77 8.86
N SER A 207 8.34 5.97 8.74
CA SER A 207 8.00 6.81 9.90
C SER A 207 6.99 6.14 10.85
N GLY A 208 6.15 5.23 10.34
CA GLY A 208 5.19 4.46 11.13
C GLY A 208 5.74 3.19 11.79
N THR A 209 7.05 2.93 11.76
CA THR A 209 7.67 1.71 12.32
C THR A 209 8.36 1.95 13.66
N GLN A 210 8.20 1.02 14.62
CA GLN A 210 8.79 1.14 15.95
C GLN A 210 10.33 1.15 15.87
N LEU A 211 10.88 0.42 14.90
CA LEU A 211 12.31 0.39 14.62
C LEU A 211 12.85 1.79 14.29
N PHE A 212 12.19 2.52 13.39
CA PHE A 212 12.65 3.85 13.01
C PHE A 212 12.57 4.85 14.17
N SER A 213 11.54 4.74 15.02
CA SER A 213 11.41 5.57 16.22
C SER A 213 12.53 5.29 17.22
N ARG A 214 12.84 4.01 17.48
CA ARG A 214 13.99 3.57 18.29
C ARG A 214 15.31 4.06 17.73
N LEU A 215 15.49 3.94 16.41
CA LEU A 215 16.67 4.46 15.73
C LEU A 215 16.79 5.98 15.89
N LYS A 216 15.70 6.72 15.75
CA LYS A 216 15.68 8.18 15.95
C LYS A 216 16.10 8.57 17.37
N MET A 217 15.63 7.84 18.39
CA MET A 217 16.00 8.12 19.79
C MET A 217 17.48 7.88 20.08
N MET A 218 18.15 7.01 19.33
CA MET A 218 19.61 6.84 19.42
C MET A 218 20.37 8.14 19.13
N PHE A 219 19.80 9.01 18.28
CA PHE A 219 20.39 10.29 17.89
C PHE A 219 19.85 11.49 18.68
N ILE A 220 18.88 11.29 19.58
CA ILE A 220 18.32 12.35 20.42
C ILE A 220 18.99 12.28 21.81
N PRO A 221 19.49 13.41 22.35
CA PRO A 221 20.03 13.42 23.71
C PRO A 221 18.95 13.03 24.72
N THR A 222 19.33 12.33 25.78
CA THR A 222 18.42 11.80 26.82
C THR A 222 17.46 12.83 27.41
N LYS A 223 17.84 14.12 27.42
CA LYS A 223 17.00 15.24 27.88
C LYS A 223 15.71 15.45 27.06
N TYR A 224 15.71 15.07 25.78
CA TYR A 224 14.58 15.26 24.87
C TYR A 224 13.87 13.95 24.53
N HIS A 225 14.09 12.91 25.33
CA HIS A 225 13.39 11.65 25.14
C HIS A 225 11.90 11.85 25.43
N PRO A 226 11.01 11.45 24.50
CA PRO A 226 9.57 11.50 24.76
C PRO A 226 9.23 10.56 25.91
N ASN A 227 8.16 10.86 26.64
CA ASN A 227 7.69 10.03 27.73
C ASN A 227 7.03 8.78 27.15
N VAL A 228 7.80 7.69 27.05
CA VAL A 228 7.42 6.42 26.42
C VAL A 228 7.81 5.24 27.32
N GLY A 229 6.96 4.23 27.39
CA GLY A 229 6.96 3.16 28.38
C GLY A 229 8.15 2.22 28.26
N TYR A 230 8.72 2.06 27.07
CA TYR A 230 9.98 1.31 26.90
C TYR A 230 11.22 2.05 27.43
N LEU A 231 11.11 3.33 27.82
CA LEU A 231 12.13 4.08 28.55
C LEU A 231 11.86 4.12 30.07
N ARG A 232 10.68 3.68 30.52
CA ARG A 232 10.36 3.54 31.94
C ARG A 232 11.00 2.24 32.43
N ARG A 233 12.20 2.34 33.00
CA ARG A 233 12.83 1.22 33.70
C ARG A 233 12.65 1.43 35.20
N LEU A 234 12.07 0.42 35.85
CA LEU A 234 12.06 0.21 37.31
C LEU A 234 11.09 1.10 38.10
N ASP A 235 9.79 0.82 38.02
CA ASP A 235 8.84 0.99 39.14
C ASP A 235 7.52 0.31 38.78
N GLY A 236 7.41 -1.01 39.00
CA GLY A 236 6.18 -1.80 39.29
C GLY A 236 4.91 -1.74 38.41
N GLU A 237 4.78 -0.83 37.45
CA GLU A 237 3.57 -0.57 36.64
C GLU A 237 3.76 -0.96 35.15
N GLU A 238 4.61 -1.95 34.87
CA GLU A 238 5.21 -2.18 33.55
C GLU A 238 4.25 -2.71 32.46
N GLU A 239 3.12 -3.35 32.81
CA GLU A 239 2.25 -3.96 31.79
C GLU A 239 1.26 -3.01 31.11
N HIS A 240 0.74 -2.00 31.83
CA HIS A 240 -0.23 -1.06 31.24
C HIS A 240 0.45 0.01 30.37
N GLY A 241 1.61 0.51 30.79
CA GLY A 241 2.32 1.58 30.07
C GLY A 241 2.90 1.14 28.72
N ALA A 242 3.41 -0.08 28.61
CA ALA A 242 3.95 -0.59 27.34
C ALA A 242 2.86 -0.74 26.26
N PHE A 243 1.64 -1.11 26.67
CA PHE A 243 0.49 -1.24 25.79
C PHE A 243 -0.04 0.13 25.34
N ASP A 244 -0.13 1.11 26.26
CA ASP A 244 -0.56 2.47 25.94
C ASP A 244 0.40 3.20 24.99
N ASP A 245 1.72 2.97 25.10
CA ASP A 245 2.71 3.54 24.18
C ASP A 245 2.73 2.87 22.80
N GLU A 246 2.41 1.57 22.73
CA GLU A 246 2.17 0.90 21.46
C GLU A 246 0.88 1.44 20.80
N ILE A 247 -0.18 1.64 21.58
CA ILE A 247 -1.41 2.29 21.11
C ILE A 247 -1.15 3.71 20.58
N ASP A 248 -0.39 4.52 21.31
CA ASP A 248 -0.05 5.88 20.91
C ASP A 248 0.85 5.91 19.66
N PHE A 249 1.83 5.01 19.56
CA PHE A 249 2.73 4.93 18.41
C PHE A 249 2.02 4.49 17.12
N TYR A 250 1.08 3.56 17.22
CA TYR A 250 0.27 3.09 16.10
C TYR A 250 -0.92 4.02 15.78
N GLY A 251 -1.47 4.72 16.78
CA GLY A 251 -2.46 5.79 16.61
C GLY A 251 -1.88 7.10 16.05
N GLN A 252 -0.57 7.32 16.21
CA GLN A 252 0.19 8.45 15.67
C GLN A 252 0.61 8.32 14.20
N VAL A 253 0.13 7.31 13.46
CA VAL A 253 0.22 7.34 12.00
C VAL A 253 -0.78 8.38 11.48
N HIS A 254 -0.53 9.65 11.79
CA HIS A 254 -0.70 10.71 10.82
C HIS A 254 0.10 10.28 9.60
N LEU A 255 -0.57 9.59 8.67
CA LEU A 255 -0.30 9.92 7.28
C LEU A 255 -0.48 11.44 7.22
N PRO A 256 0.53 12.21 6.77
CA PRO A 256 0.29 13.56 6.33
C PRO A 256 -0.51 13.48 5.02
N ILE A 257 -1.76 13.02 5.13
CA ILE A 257 -2.82 13.61 4.32
C ILE A 257 -2.86 15.04 4.81
#